data_AF-A0A2V9Y4W6-F1
#
_entry.id   AF-A0A2V9Y4W6-F1
#
_cell.length_a   1.000
_cell.length_b   1.000
_cell.length_c   1.000
_cell.angle_alpha   90.00
_cell.angle_beta   90.00
_cell.angle_gamma   90.00
#
_symmetry.space_group_name_H-M   'P 1'
#
loop_
_entity.id
_entity.type
_entity.pdbx_description
1 polymer ?
#
loop_
_entity_poly.entity_id
_entity_poly.type
_entity_poly.pdbx_seq_one_letter_code
_entity_poly.pdbx_strand_id
1 'polypeptide(L)'
;MSARVAFLSVVFLTIPVLSQQSTMNQRVPGGNWSPTIVKPEPPRDLNSPAFRLKAINQDAQELSALSASLQSDLLQLRKGLLTKDLTPNLKKMERLAKKLRQEVSP
;
A
#
# COMPACT_ATOMS: atom_id res chain seq x y z
N MET A 1 -17.37 -23.99 35.78
CA MET A 1 -16.19 -24.86 35.53
C MET A 1 -15.87 -24.83 34.06
N SER A 2 -14.61 -24.58 33.77
CA SER A 2 -14.06 -24.13 32.50
C SER A 2 -13.85 -25.26 31.50
N ALA A 3 -14.11 -25.02 30.21
CA ALA A 3 -13.44 -25.75 29.14
C ALA A 3 -13.28 -24.83 27.93
N ARG A 4 -12.15 -24.13 27.90
CA ARG A 4 -11.64 -23.42 26.73
C ARG A 4 -11.08 -24.46 25.78
N VAL A 5 -11.63 -24.57 24.58
CA VAL A 5 -11.02 -25.39 23.53
C VAL A 5 -10.34 -24.46 22.55
N ALA A 6 -9.08 -24.16 22.87
CA ALA A 6 -8.13 -23.58 21.95
C ALA A 6 -7.66 -24.70 21.01
N PHE A 7 -8.03 -24.64 19.73
CA PHE A 7 -7.38 -25.46 18.69
C PHE A 7 -6.39 -24.58 17.93
N LEU A 8 -5.20 -24.47 18.52
CA LEU A 8 -3.95 -24.17 17.83
C LEU A 8 -3.50 -25.44 17.11
N SER A 9 -3.51 -25.43 15.78
CA SER A 9 -2.85 -26.42 14.92
C SER A 9 -2.26 -25.67 13.73
N VAL A 10 -1.03 -25.17 13.87
CA VAL A 10 0.22 -25.81 13.39
C VAL A 10 0.31 -25.86 11.86
N VAL A 11 1.00 -24.84 11.33
CA VAL A 11 2.11 -24.95 10.38
C VAL A 11 2.03 -26.11 9.37
N PHE A 12 1.62 -25.81 8.13
CA PHE A 12 2.10 -26.53 6.95
C PHE A 12 3.20 -25.70 6.29
N LEU A 13 4.41 -25.98 6.76
CA LEU A 13 5.69 -25.56 6.20
C LEU A 13 5.98 -26.35 4.92
N THR A 14 6.61 -25.68 3.94
CA THR A 14 7.33 -26.23 2.76
C THR A 14 6.43 -26.75 1.64
N ILE A 15 6.68 -26.44 0.36
CA ILE A 15 7.89 -26.79 -0.40
C ILE A 15 8.24 -25.68 -1.44
N PRO A 16 9.54 -25.41 -1.66
CA PRO A 16 10.05 -24.45 -2.63
C PRO A 16 10.08 -25.04 -4.05
N VAL A 17 9.74 -24.23 -5.05
CA VAL A 17 9.90 -24.52 -6.49
C VAL A 17 10.06 -23.14 -7.13
N LEU A 18 11.03 -22.81 -7.95
CA LEU A 18 12.15 -23.52 -8.54
C LEU A 18 13.09 -22.39 -9.00
N SER A 19 14.31 -22.32 -8.48
CA SER A 19 15.33 -21.43 -9.04
C SER A 19 15.72 -21.95 -10.41
N GLN A 20 15.07 -21.45 -11.46
CA GLN A 20 15.51 -21.69 -12.84
C GLN A 20 16.68 -20.76 -13.13
N GLN A 21 17.87 -21.20 -12.70
CA GLN A 21 19.14 -20.62 -13.08
C GLN A 21 19.37 -20.90 -14.56
N SER A 22 18.96 -19.98 -15.43
CA SER A 22 19.28 -20.02 -16.84
C SER A 22 20.74 -19.61 -17.02
N THR A 23 21.65 -20.56 -16.79
CA THR A 23 23.02 -20.52 -17.28
C THR A 23 22.93 -20.77 -18.78
N MET A 24 22.64 -19.72 -19.55
CA MET A 24 22.90 -19.71 -20.98
C MET A 24 24.15 -18.88 -21.20
N ASN A 25 25.25 -19.60 -21.41
CA ASN A 25 26.52 -19.06 -21.89
C ASN A 25 26.26 -18.22 -23.16
N GLN A 26 26.13 -16.91 -22.99
CA GLN A 26 26.20 -15.99 -24.12
C GLN A 26 27.68 -15.76 -24.41
N ARG A 27 28.29 -16.72 -25.14
CA ARG A 27 29.49 -16.44 -25.92
C ARG A 27 29.14 -15.27 -26.83
N VAL A 28 29.81 -14.14 -26.65
CA VAL A 28 29.69 -12.96 -27.50
C VAL A 28 30.72 -13.09 -28.62
N PRO A 29 30.35 -13.33 -29.89
CA PRO A 29 31.21 -13.01 -31.00
C PRO A 29 31.01 -11.54 -31.34
N GLY A 30 32.10 -10.77 -31.37
CA GLY A 30 32.08 -9.36 -31.75
C GLY A 30 31.37 -9.15 -33.09
N GLY A 31 30.44 -8.19 -33.11
CA GLY A 31 29.69 -7.84 -34.31
C GLY A 31 28.80 -6.63 -34.08
N ASN A 32 29.25 -5.50 -34.64
CA ASN A 32 28.56 -4.21 -34.86
C ASN A 32 27.78 -3.59 -33.67
N TRP A 33 28.24 -2.42 -33.22
CA TRP A 33 27.45 -1.54 -32.37
C TRP A 33 26.53 -0.71 -33.26
N SER A 34 25.30 -1.19 -33.48
CA SER A 34 24.21 -0.33 -33.93
C SER A 34 23.60 0.34 -32.71
N PRO A 35 23.54 1.68 -32.61
CA PRO A 35 22.85 2.34 -31.52
C PRO A 35 21.36 2.08 -31.70
N THR A 36 20.83 1.07 -31.01
CA THR A 36 19.39 0.94 -30.82
C THR A 36 18.96 2.16 -30.02
N ILE A 37 18.39 3.15 -30.71
CA ILE A 37 17.70 4.28 -30.11
C ILE A 37 16.66 3.66 -29.17
N VAL A 38 16.92 3.68 -27.87
CA VAL A 38 15.93 3.36 -26.85
C VAL A 38 14.86 4.43 -26.99
N LYS A 39 13.79 4.09 -27.72
CA LYS A 39 12.59 4.89 -27.80
C LYS A 39 12.17 5.16 -26.35
N PRO A 40 12.16 6.41 -25.86
CA PRO A 40 11.69 6.69 -24.53
C PRO A 40 10.28 6.14 -24.42
N GLU A 41 10.05 5.29 -23.42
CA GLU A 41 8.71 4.79 -23.10
C GLU A 41 7.79 6.02 -23.00
N PRO A 42 6.63 6.02 -23.70
CA PRO A 42 5.74 7.16 -23.67
C PRO A 42 5.40 7.48 -22.21
N PRO A 43 5.30 8.77 -21.84
CA PRO A 43 5.01 9.16 -20.46
C PRO A 43 3.75 8.42 -20.01
N ARG A 44 3.87 7.65 -18.92
CA ARG A 44 2.74 6.95 -18.30
C ARG A 44 1.63 7.98 -18.09
N ASP A 45 0.47 7.72 -18.67
CA ASP A 45 -0.68 8.59 -18.50
C ASP A 45 -1.17 8.50 -17.05
N LEU A 46 -0.69 9.44 -16.24
CA LEU A 46 -1.05 9.60 -14.83
C LEU A 46 -2.53 10.01 -14.65
N ASN A 47 -3.23 10.36 -15.73
CA ASN A 47 -4.64 10.71 -15.72
C ASN A 47 -5.56 9.55 -16.16
N SER A 48 -5.03 8.33 -16.32
CA SER A 48 -5.88 7.17 -16.56
C SER A 48 -6.96 7.04 -15.47
N PRO A 49 -8.24 6.80 -15.83
CA PRO A 49 -9.32 6.57 -14.87
C PRO A 49 -9.00 5.48 -13.84
N ALA A 50 -8.24 4.45 -14.25
CA ALA A 50 -7.79 3.38 -13.35
C ALA A 50 -6.81 3.89 -12.28
N PHE A 51 -5.92 4.83 -12.64
CA PHE A 51 -5.00 5.45 -11.69
C PHE A 51 -5.75 6.34 -10.69
N ARG A 52 -6.71 7.13 -11.17
CA ARG A 52 -7.59 7.95 -10.31
C ARG A 52 -8.37 7.09 -9.31
N LEU A 53 -9.03 6.02 -9.79
CA LEU A 53 -9.76 5.09 -8.92
C LEU A 53 -8.84 4.43 -7.88
N LYS A 54 -7.61 4.08 -8.25
CA LYS A 54 -6.63 3.53 -7.31
C LYS A 54 -6.26 4.54 -6.23
N ALA A 55 -6.01 5.80 -6.60
CA ALA A 55 -5.71 6.86 -5.65
C ALA A 55 -6.87 7.12 -4.68
N ILE A 56 -8.11 7.17 -5.19
CA ILE A 56 -9.33 7.30 -4.36
C ILE A 56 -9.42 6.16 -3.35
N ASN A 57 -9.21 4.91 -3.79
CA ASN A 57 -9.23 3.76 -2.88
C ASN A 57 -8.15 3.84 -1.80
N GLN A 58 -6.95 4.29 -2.15
CA GLN A 58 -5.87 4.48 -1.18
C GLN A 58 -6.21 5.56 -0.15
N ASP A 59 -6.71 6.72 -0.58
CA ASP A 59 -7.14 7.79 0.32
C ASP A 59 -8.27 7.32 1.27
N ALA A 60 -9.21 6.51 0.77
CA ALA A 60 -10.31 5.95 1.55
C ALA A 60 -9.82 4.94 2.60
N GLN A 61 -8.86 4.08 2.24
CA GLN A 61 -8.23 3.15 3.19
C GLN A 61 -7.48 3.91 4.28
N GLU A 62 -6.75 4.96 3.92
CA GLU A 62 -6.02 5.78 4.88
C GLU A 62 -6.97 6.52 5.84
N LEU A 63 -8.09 7.03 5.33
CA LEU A 63 -9.14 7.64 6.15
C LEU A 63 -9.74 6.64 7.14
N SER A 64 -10.00 5.40 6.70
CA SER A 64 -10.50 4.33 7.55
C SER A 64 -9.51 3.99 8.67
N ALA A 65 -8.21 3.90 8.35
CA ALA A 65 -7.18 3.61 9.33
C ALA A 65 -7.06 4.71 10.40
N LEU A 66 -7.07 5.99 10.00
CA LEU A 66 -7.07 7.13 10.93
C LEU A 66 -8.33 7.17 11.80
N SER A 67 -9.49 6.82 11.24
CA SER A 67 -10.74 6.76 12.00
C SER A 67 -10.70 5.66 13.06
N ALA A 68 -10.05 4.53 12.78
CA ALA A 68 -9.87 3.44 13.74
C ALA A 68 -8.95 3.83 14.92
N SER A 69 -7.89 4.60 14.68
CA SER A 69 -6.97 5.05 15.74
C SER A 69 -7.58 6.13 16.64
N LEU A 70 -8.54 6.89 16.13
CA LEU A 70 -9.17 8.00 16.85
C LEU A 70 -9.81 7.55 18.19
N GLN A 71 -10.41 6.36 18.24
CA GLN A 71 -11.00 5.85 19.48
C GLN A 71 -9.96 5.64 20.58
N SER A 72 -8.77 5.13 20.24
CA SER A 72 -7.70 4.96 21.22
C SER A 72 -7.16 6.31 21.69
N ASP A 73 -7.04 7.28 20.78
CA ASP A 73 -6.52 8.61 21.09
C ASP A 73 -7.48 9.36 22.03
N LEU A 74 -8.79 9.23 21.81
CA LEU A 74 -9.82 9.77 22.71
C LEU A 74 -9.79 9.10 24.09
N LEU A 75 -9.52 7.79 24.17
CA LEU A 75 -9.38 7.09 25.44
C LEU A 75 -8.19 7.62 26.24
N GLN A 76 -7.07 7.93 25.57
CA GLN A 76 -5.90 8.54 26.19
C GLN A 76 -6.20 9.98 26.65
N LEU A 77 -6.90 10.75 25.82
CA LEU A 77 -7.33 12.10 26.16
C LEU A 77 -8.22 12.11 27.42
N ARG A 78 -9.15 11.16 27.53
CA ARG A 78 -9.99 10.99 28.73
C ARG A 78 -9.19 10.72 30.00
N LYS A 79 -8.01 10.10 29.87
CA LYS A 79 -7.08 9.85 31.00
C LYS A 79 -6.19 11.06 31.32
N GLY A 80 -6.41 12.20 30.66
CA GLY A 80 -5.59 13.40 30.81
C GLY A 80 -4.27 13.34 30.04
N LEU A 81 -4.08 12.33 29.18
CA LEU A 81 -2.88 12.21 28.34
C LEU A 81 -3.17 12.87 26.99
N LEU A 82 -2.47 13.97 26.71
CA LEU A 82 -2.57 14.65 25.43
C LEU A 82 -1.79 13.85 24.38
N THR A 83 -2.50 13.14 23.52
CA THR A 83 -1.87 12.44 22.39
C THR A 83 -1.34 13.49 21.42
N LYS A 84 -0.01 13.58 21.27
CA LYS A 84 0.66 14.54 20.38
C LYS A 84 0.15 14.45 18.94
N ASP A 85 -0.29 13.27 18.55
CA ASP A 85 -0.73 12.96 17.19
C ASP A 85 -2.24 13.14 16.97
N LEU A 86 -3.05 13.37 18.00
CA LEU A 86 -4.51 13.50 17.84
C LEU A 86 -4.89 14.67 16.94
N THR A 87 -4.40 15.87 17.25
CA THR A 87 -4.67 17.08 16.45
C THR A 87 -4.19 16.94 14.99
N PRO A 88 -2.94 16.53 14.69
CA PRO A 88 -2.52 16.35 13.30
C PRO A 88 -3.26 15.21 12.59
N ASN A 89 -3.64 14.13 13.29
CA ASN A 89 -4.44 13.04 12.71
C ASN A 89 -5.84 13.53 12.33
N LEU A 90 -6.49 14.33 13.18
CA LEU A 90 -7.79 14.95 12.86
C LEU A 90 -7.69 15.86 11.64
N LYS A 91 -6.64 16.69 11.55
CA LYS A 91 -6.41 17.56 10.39
C LYS A 91 -6.17 16.76 9.11
N LYS A 92 -5.44 15.64 9.20
CA LYS A 92 -5.20 14.73 8.09
C LYS A 92 -6.49 14.06 7.62
N MET A 93 -7.32 13.62 8.56
CA MET A 93 -8.64 13.03 8.28
C MET A 93 -9.56 14.03 7.56
N GLU A 94 -9.61 15.29 8.01
CA GLU A 94 -10.36 16.35 7.32
C GLU A 94 -9.88 16.55 5.88
N ARG A 95 -8.56 16.58 5.68
CA ARG A 95 -7.96 16.75 4.35
C ARG A 95 -8.31 15.59 3.43
N LEU A 96 -8.20 14.35 3.90
CA LEU A 96 -8.55 13.15 3.12
C LEU A 96 -10.03 13.12 2.78
N ALA A 97 -10.92 13.43 3.73
CA ALA A 97 -12.36 13.50 3.50
C ALA A 97 -12.71 14.57 2.45
N LYS A 98 -12.09 15.75 2.52
CA LYS A 98 -12.25 16.82 1.52
C LYS A 98 -11.79 16.38 0.13
N LYS A 99 -10.60 15.77 0.04
CA LYS A 99 -10.03 15.26 -1.21
C LYS A 99 -10.94 14.21 -1.84
N LEU A 100 -11.37 13.22 -1.06
CA LEU A 100 -12.29 12.19 -1.53
C LEU A 100 -13.57 12.82 -2.07
N ARG A 101 -14.21 13.71 -1.32
CA ARG A 101 -15.43 14.40 -1.78
C ARG A 101 -15.24 15.10 -3.13
N GLN A 102 -14.09 15.74 -3.37
CA GLN A 102 -13.78 16.38 -4.64
C GLN A 102 -13.60 15.36 -5.77
N GLU A 103 -12.98 14.22 -5.49
CA GLU A 103 -12.72 13.18 -6.49
C GLU A 103 -13.94 12.33 -6.86
N VAL A 104 -14.89 12.13 -5.92
CA VAL A 104 -16.15 11.41 -6.18
C VAL A 104 -17.27 12.33 -6.68
N SER A 105 -17.12 13.65 -6.55
CA SER A 105 -18.06 14.59 -7.16
C SER A 105 -17.84 14.58 -8.68
N PRO A 106 -18.89 14.39 -9.50
CA PRO A 106 -18.79 14.44 -10.96
C PRO A 106 -18.42 15.83 -11.47
#